data_AF-A0A6B3G699-F1
#
_entry.id   AF-A0A6B3G699-F1
#
_cell.length_a   1.000
_cell.length_b   1.000
_cell.length_c   1.000
_cell.angle_alpha   90.00
_cell.angle_beta   90.00
_cell.angle_gamma   90.00
#
_symmetry.space_group_name_H-M   'P 1'
#
loop_
_entity.id
_entity.type
_entity.pdbx_description
1 polymer ?
#
loop_
_entity_poly.entity_id
_entity_poly.type
_entity_poly.pdbx_seq_one_letter_code
_entity_poly.pdbx_strand_id
1 'polypeptide(L)'
;DILDTRQYRSDQAYGDGWRTPGPESEDPARTMTGATQERWLIDGWRASDATWNVVPQQVTFAQRRDVPTGAFKLSMDSWDGYP
;
A
#
# COMPACT_ATOMS: atom_id res chain seq x y z
N ASP A 1 5.11 14.23 -9.39
CA ASP A 1 4.10 13.18 -9.12
C ASP A 1 3.97 12.96 -7.62
N ILE A 2 2.75 12.98 -7.08
CA ILE A 2 2.46 12.78 -5.64
C ILE A 2 1.24 11.88 -5.54
N LEU A 3 1.31 10.81 -4.74
CA LEU A 3 0.18 9.92 -4.51
C LEU A 3 -0.76 10.46 -3.44
N ASP A 4 -2.03 10.09 -3.55
CA ASP A 4 -3.01 10.18 -2.49
C ASP A 4 -3.43 8.77 -2.09
N THR A 5 -2.90 8.30 -0.97
CA THR A 5 -3.22 6.99 -0.40
C THR A 5 -4.29 7.06 0.69
N ARG A 6 -5.21 8.04 0.61
CA ARG A 6 -6.35 8.20 1.54
C ARG A 6 -7.68 8.21 0.81
N GLN A 7 -7.80 9.00 -0.26
CA GLN A 7 -9.11 9.28 -0.88
C GLN A 7 -9.76 8.05 -1.54
N TYR A 8 -8.96 7.15 -2.12
CA TYR A 8 -9.46 6.07 -2.99
C TYR A 8 -9.17 4.67 -2.49
N ARG A 9 -8.59 4.53 -1.29
CA ARG A 9 -8.23 3.22 -0.74
C ARG A 9 -9.47 2.46 -0.27
N SER A 10 -9.40 1.13 -0.33
CA SER A 10 -10.33 0.27 0.41
C SER A 10 -10.19 0.51 1.91
N ASP A 11 -11.26 0.27 2.69
CA ASP A 11 -11.19 0.37 4.15
C ASP A 11 -10.14 -0.60 4.73
N GLN A 12 -9.60 -0.27 5.90
CA GLN A 12 -8.55 -1.07 6.54
C GLN A 12 -9.12 -2.41 7.02
N ALA A 13 -8.47 -3.52 6.63
CA ALA A 13 -8.93 -4.85 6.99
C ALA A 13 -8.95 -5.09 8.50
N TYR A 14 -9.79 -6.01 8.94
CA TYR A 14 -9.86 -6.51 10.32
C TYR A 14 -10.08 -5.41 11.39
N GLY A 15 -10.76 -4.33 11.01
CA GLY A 15 -11.03 -3.19 11.90
C GLY A 15 -9.77 -2.40 12.28
N ASP A 16 -8.80 -2.33 11.36
CA ASP A 16 -7.59 -1.50 11.44
C ASP A 16 -6.60 -1.88 12.56
N GLY A 17 -5.49 -1.14 12.63
CA GLY A 17 -4.41 -1.29 13.58
C GLY A 17 -3.38 -2.36 13.16
N TRP A 18 -2.67 -2.87 14.15
CA TRP A 18 -1.71 -3.95 13.96
C TRP A 18 -2.41 -5.29 14.07
N ARG A 19 -2.47 -6.03 12.95
CA ARG A 19 -3.22 -7.31 12.84
C ARG A 19 -2.36 -8.38 12.18
N THR A 20 -2.65 -9.64 12.50
CA THR A 20 -2.08 -10.77 11.76
C THR A 20 -2.68 -10.76 10.35
N PRO A 21 -1.86 -10.81 9.28
CA PRO A 21 -2.39 -10.86 7.91
C PRO A 21 -3.21 -12.13 7.66
N GLY A 22 -4.12 -12.05 6.70
CA GLY A 22 -4.96 -13.17 6.27
C GLY A 22 -5.89 -12.79 5.10
N PRO A 23 -6.93 -13.61 4.84
CA PRO A 23 -7.74 -13.48 3.62
C PRO A 23 -8.38 -12.12 3.33
N GLU A 24 -8.71 -11.32 4.35
CA GLU A 24 -9.29 -9.98 4.15
C GLU A 24 -8.21 -8.96 3.80
N SER A 25 -7.03 -9.04 4.45
CA SER A 25 -5.91 -8.18 4.09
C SER A 25 -5.34 -8.52 2.72
N GLU A 26 -5.33 -9.81 2.37
CA GLU A 26 -4.75 -10.41 1.15
C GLU A 26 -5.73 -10.48 -0.04
N ASP A 27 -6.94 -9.91 0.10
CA ASP A 27 -7.90 -9.88 -1.01
C ASP A 27 -7.34 -9.04 -2.18
N PRO A 28 -7.09 -9.63 -3.36
CA PRO A 28 -6.50 -8.93 -4.50
C PRO A 28 -7.43 -7.85 -5.10
N ALA A 29 -8.71 -7.79 -4.68
CA ALA A 29 -9.61 -6.72 -5.09
C ALA A 29 -9.42 -5.42 -4.29
N ARG A 30 -8.67 -5.44 -3.17
CA ARG A 30 -8.40 -4.25 -2.35
C ARG A 30 -7.36 -3.36 -3.01
N THR A 31 -7.46 -2.05 -2.78
CA THR A 31 -6.59 -1.06 -3.43
C THR A 31 -6.16 0.04 -2.48
N MET A 32 -4.93 0.54 -2.63
CA MET A 32 -4.41 1.71 -1.91
C MET A 32 -4.65 3.03 -2.65
N THR A 33 -4.58 3.00 -3.98
CA THR A 33 -4.59 4.21 -4.83
C THR A 33 -5.86 4.33 -5.67
N GLY A 34 -6.65 3.26 -5.78
CA GLY A 34 -7.67 3.12 -6.81
C GLY A 34 -7.07 2.93 -8.21
N ALA A 35 -7.89 2.44 -9.14
CA ALA A 35 -7.43 2.05 -10.48
C ALA A 35 -6.89 3.21 -11.33
N THR A 36 -7.50 4.40 -11.22
CA THR A 36 -7.10 5.56 -12.02
C THR A 36 -5.71 6.07 -11.64
N GLN A 37 -5.46 6.25 -10.34
CA GLN A 37 -4.15 6.74 -9.86
C GLN A 37 -3.06 5.68 -10.05
N GLU A 38 -3.37 4.39 -9.87
CA GLU A 38 -2.43 3.29 -10.14
C GLU A 38 -1.96 3.30 -11.60
N ARG A 39 -2.91 3.36 -12.54
CA ARG A 39 -2.60 3.42 -13.97
C ARG A 39 -1.76 4.64 -14.32
N TRP A 40 -2.15 5.82 -13.81
CA TRP A 40 -1.39 7.05 -14.04
C TRP A 40 0.07 6.92 -13.57
N LEU A 41 0.32 6.36 -12.38
CA LEU A 41 1.67 6.16 -11.86
C LEU A 41 2.47 5.21 -12.75
N ILE A 42 1.91 4.03 -13.06
CA ILE A 42 2.59 2.99 -13.82
C ILE A 42 2.90 3.47 -15.25
N ASP A 43 1.94 4.08 -15.92
CA ASP A 43 2.13 4.56 -17.29
C ASP A 43 3.09 5.75 -17.33
N GLY A 44 3.02 6.65 -16.34
CA GLY A 44 3.98 7.74 -16.20
C GLY A 44 5.42 7.24 -15.99
N TRP A 45 5.60 6.21 -15.18
CA TRP A 45 6.91 5.58 -14.96
C TRP A 45 7.46 4.86 -16.19
N ARG A 46 6.60 4.16 -16.94
CA ARG A 46 7.00 3.51 -18.20
C ARG A 46 7.46 4.51 -19.26
N ALA A 47 6.94 5.73 -19.22
CA ALA A 47 7.31 6.81 -20.14
C ALA A 47 8.46 7.71 -19.62
N SER A 48 8.99 7.45 -18.42
CA SER A 48 9.96 8.33 -17.77
C SER A 48 11.39 8.04 -18.22
N ASP A 49 12.06 9.04 -18.80
CA ASP A 49 13.50 9.04 -19.08
C ASP A 49 14.33 9.73 -17.96
N ALA A 50 13.71 9.95 -16.79
CA ALA A 50 14.36 10.65 -15.69
C ALA A 50 15.45 9.80 -15.02
N THR A 51 16.51 10.46 -14.51
CA THR A 51 17.55 9.78 -13.70
C THR A 51 16.99 9.15 -12.43
N TRP A 52 15.96 9.76 -11.83
CA TRP A 52 15.30 9.27 -10.63
C TRP A 52 13.78 9.36 -10.77
N ASN A 53 13.10 8.27 -10.45
CA ASN A 53 11.66 8.26 -10.22
C ASN A 53 11.40 8.22 -8.71
N VAL A 54 10.65 9.17 -8.20
CA VAL A 54 10.35 9.30 -6.77
C VAL A 54 8.84 9.10 -6.57
N VAL A 55 8.45 8.41 -5.50
CA VAL A 55 7.04 8.30 -5.05
C VAL A 55 6.85 9.05 -3.73
N PRO A 56 6.51 10.34 -3.76
CA PRO A 56 6.04 11.05 -2.58
C PRO A 56 4.66 10.53 -2.19
N GLN A 57 4.52 10.04 -0.95
CA GLN A 57 3.29 9.42 -0.44
C GLN A 57 3.30 9.38 1.10
N GLN A 58 2.18 8.98 1.71
CA GLN A 58 1.85 9.24 3.12
C GLN A 58 2.28 8.14 4.10
N VAL A 59 2.29 6.87 3.70
CA VAL A 59 2.35 5.71 4.62
C VAL A 59 3.55 4.80 4.36
N THR A 60 3.89 3.91 5.29
CA THR A 60 5.06 3.04 5.11
C THR A 60 4.84 2.07 3.94
N PHE A 61 5.81 2.02 3.02
CA PHE A 61 5.77 1.14 1.84
C PHE A 61 6.46 -0.21 2.07
N ALA A 62 7.64 -0.20 2.68
CA ALA A 62 8.39 -1.43 2.93
C ALA A 62 7.70 -2.30 3.99
N GLN A 63 7.82 -3.62 3.86
CA GLN A 63 7.26 -4.54 4.84
C GLN A 63 7.80 -4.24 6.24
N ARG A 64 6.89 -3.99 7.18
CA ARG A 64 7.20 -3.61 8.56
C ARG A 64 6.43 -4.49 9.54
N ARG A 65 7.10 -5.53 10.01
CA ARG A 65 6.63 -6.39 11.09
C ARG A 65 6.83 -5.70 12.44
N ASP A 66 5.88 -5.86 13.36
CA ASP A 66 5.99 -5.35 14.73
C ASP A 66 7.02 -6.13 15.58
N VAL A 67 7.23 -7.41 15.24
CA VAL A 67 8.23 -8.29 15.88
C VAL A 67 9.01 -9.11 14.84
N PRO A 68 10.24 -9.57 15.14
CA PRO A 68 11.07 -10.32 14.20
C PRO A 68 10.75 -11.83 14.16
N THR A 69 9.65 -12.28 14.75
CA THR A 69 9.26 -13.70 14.79
C THR A 69 8.22 -14.02 13.71
N GLY A 70 7.86 -15.30 13.57
CA GLY A 70 6.78 -15.72 12.66
C GLY A 70 5.37 -15.30 13.10
N ALA A 71 5.19 -14.94 14.38
CA ALA A 71 3.91 -14.50 14.94
C ALA A 71 3.78 -12.96 14.89
N PHE A 72 4.17 -12.37 13.76
CA PHE A 72 4.16 -10.92 13.58
C PHE A 72 2.78 -10.40 13.20
N LYS A 73 2.61 -9.09 13.39
CA LYS A 73 1.50 -8.31 12.88
C LYS A 73 2.00 -7.27 11.90
N LEU A 74 1.08 -6.83 11.05
CA LEU A 74 1.27 -5.80 10.05
C LEU A 74 0.30 -4.65 10.29
N SER A 75 0.68 -3.46 9.86
CA SER A 75 -0.16 -2.26 9.97
C SER A 75 -1.19 -2.24 8.86
N MET A 76 -2.48 -2.39 9.19
CA MET A 76 -3.57 -2.37 8.22
C MET A 76 -3.78 -0.98 7.58
N ASP A 77 -3.28 0.10 8.19
CA ASP A 77 -3.28 1.48 7.65
C ASP A 77 -2.02 1.81 6.81
N SER A 78 -1.22 0.81 6.41
CA SER A 78 -0.01 1.00 5.57
C SER A 78 -0.02 0.03 4.39
N TRP A 79 0.97 0.09 3.50
CA TRP A 79 1.02 -0.80 2.33
C TRP A 79 1.02 -2.28 2.68
N ASP A 80 1.53 -2.66 3.85
CA ASP A 80 1.42 -4.04 4.36
C ASP A 80 -0.04 -4.54 4.51
N GLY A 81 -1.01 -3.64 4.65
CA GLY A 81 -2.43 -3.94 4.69
C GLY A 81 -3.09 -4.04 3.30
N TYR A 82 -2.33 -3.82 2.23
CA TYR A 82 -2.77 -3.84 0.82
C TYR A 82 -1.67 -4.49 -0.05
N PRO A 83 -1.34 -5.77 0.19
CA PRO A 83 -0.21 -6.48 -0.42
C PRO A 83 -0.40 -6.81 -1.91
#